data_AF-A0A8E2AX51-F1
#
_entry.id   AF-A0A8E2AX51-F1
#
_cell.length_a   1.000
_cell.length_b   1.000
_cell.length_c   1.000
_cell.angle_alpha   90.00
_cell.angle_beta   90.00
_cell.angle_gamma   90.00
#
_symmetry.space_group_name_H-M   'P 1'
#
loop_
_entity.id
_entity.type
_entity.pdbx_description
1 polymer ?
#
loop_
_entity_poly.entity_id
_entity_poly.type
_entity_poly.pdbx_seq_one_letter_code
_entity_poly.pdbx_strand_id
1 'polypeptide(L)'
;MALSPALFAVLVLLTLSNIGSVYAVPQNVTIDDTEGDELTGHHFLYLPAEAWTAGQNCTTCAAQPEQSLAFDGTWHDSTNPLDPFVVTNATVTFTGSALYVYCITTNDLQLGNVDMTFYIDGEVVGHYVDTSQSPDAQPFDYNTLVFHNNSLPLDNHTFTLANGQTSMEKSIVLLDFIRYT
;
A
#
# COMPACT_ATOMS: atom_id res chain seq x y z
N MET A 1 49.07 24.17 31.22
CA MET A 1 49.49 22.76 31.39
C MET A 1 49.04 22.02 30.13
N ALA A 2 49.96 21.62 29.25
CA ALA A 2 49.63 20.89 28.04
C ALA A 2 49.53 19.39 28.36
N LEU A 3 48.49 18.72 27.88
CA LEU A 3 48.33 17.27 28.00
C LEU A 3 49.45 16.57 27.21
N SER A 4 50.01 15.50 27.78
CA SER A 4 51.01 14.67 27.10
C SER A 4 50.43 14.06 25.82
N PRO A 5 51.20 13.98 24.71
CA PRO A 5 50.76 13.32 23.47
C PRO A 5 50.27 11.89 23.70
N ALA A 6 50.86 11.17 24.66
CA ALA A 6 50.47 9.82 25.02
C ALA A 6 49.10 9.77 25.73
N LEU A 7 48.81 10.75 26.59
CA LEU A 7 47.53 10.86 27.29
C LEU A 7 46.40 11.24 26.32
N PHE A 8 46.70 12.06 25.32
CA PHE A 8 45.78 12.39 24.24
C PHE A 8 45.46 11.17 23.36
N ALA A 9 46.48 10.38 22.99
CA ALA A 9 46.29 9.14 22.22
C ALA A 9 45.45 8.09 22.97
N VAL A 10 45.66 7.95 24.29
CA VAL A 10 44.86 7.04 25.14
C VAL A 10 43.40 7.50 25.23
N LEU A 11 43.15 8.80 25.37
CA LEU A 11 41.78 9.34 25.37
C LEU A 11 41.05 9.06 24.05
N VAL A 12 41.72 9.25 22.90
CA VAL A 12 41.16 8.99 21.57
C VAL A 12 40.83 7.50 21.38
N LEU A 13 41.71 6.60 21.82
CA LEU A 13 41.45 5.15 21.77
C LEU A 13 40.27 4.72 22.64
N LEU A 14 40.12 5.32 23.83
CA LEU A 14 38.97 5.07 24.73
C LEU A 14 37.64 5.62 24.17
N THR A 15 37.67 6.68 23.36
CA THR A 15 36.48 7.18 22.67
C THR A 15 36.08 6.31 21.47
N LEU A 16 37.05 5.76 20.74
CA LEU A 16 36.81 4.85 19.61
C LEU A 16 36.30 3.47 20.06
N SER A 17 36.69 2.99 21.24
CA SER A 17 36.21 1.72 21.81
C SER A 17 34.76 1.76 22.31
N ASN A 18 34.13 2.94 22.34
CA ASN A 18 32.73 3.13 22.75
C ASN A 18 31.77 3.38 21.57
N ILE A 19 32.20 3.13 20.33
CA ILE A 19 31.30 3.13 19.19
C ILE A 19 30.53 1.80 19.21
N GLY A 20 29.40 1.79 19.93
CA GLY A 20 28.46 0.68 19.86
C GLY A 20 27.86 0.58 18.46
N SER A 21 27.74 -0.63 17.93
CA SER A 21 26.99 -0.88 16.69
C SER A 21 25.52 -0.50 16.91
N VAL A 22 25.02 0.47 16.15
CA VAL A 22 23.60 0.77 16.07
C VAL A 22 23.00 -0.20 15.04
N TYR A 23 22.16 -1.12 15.49
CA TYR A 23 21.36 -1.96 14.61
C TYR A 23 19.98 -1.32 14.45
N ALA A 24 19.64 -0.91 13.23
CA ALA A 24 18.26 -0.59 12.89
C ALA A 24 17.54 -1.90 12.53
N VAL A 25 16.48 -2.23 13.26
CA VAL A 25 15.61 -3.36 12.93
C VAL A 25 14.50 -2.84 12.03
N PRO A 26 14.29 -3.43 10.83
CA PRO A 26 13.18 -3.06 9.97
C PRO A 26 11.86 -3.29 10.72
N GLN A 27 10.98 -2.28 10.74
CA GLN A 27 9.68 -2.35 11.40
C GLN A 27 8.58 -2.32 10.34
N ASN A 28 7.63 -3.24 10.42
CA ASN A 28 6.44 -3.16 9.57
C ASN A 28 5.50 -2.08 10.09
N VAL A 29 5.10 -1.17 9.21
CA VAL A 29 4.15 -0.10 9.48
C VAL A 29 2.98 -0.23 8.52
N THR A 30 1.76 -0.15 9.03
CA THR A 30 0.55 -0.19 8.20
C THR A 30 0.12 1.22 7.82
N ILE A 31 -0.37 1.36 6.59
CA ILE A 31 -1.22 2.47 6.18
C ILE A 31 -2.58 1.87 5.82
N ASP A 32 -3.57 2.11 6.65
CA ASP A 32 -4.95 1.70 6.45
C ASP A 32 -5.63 2.58 5.39
N ASP A 33 -6.59 2.02 4.63
CA ASP A 33 -7.31 2.79 3.62
C ASP A 33 -8.11 3.97 4.20
N THR A 34 -8.62 3.84 5.43
CA THR A 34 -9.49 4.81 6.07
C THR A 34 -8.79 5.57 7.20
N GLU A 35 -8.03 4.89 8.06
CA GLU A 35 -7.37 5.48 9.23
C GLU A 35 -5.94 5.99 8.94
N GLY A 36 -5.39 5.65 7.76
CA GLY A 36 -4.10 6.13 7.29
C GLY A 36 -2.90 5.47 7.96
N ASP A 37 -1.74 6.15 7.87
CA ASP A 37 -0.45 5.67 8.36
C ASP A 37 -0.38 5.67 9.89
N GLU A 38 -0.11 4.51 10.49
CA GLU A 38 -0.03 4.32 11.94
C GLU A 38 1.03 5.20 12.64
N LEU A 39 2.07 5.63 11.93
CA LEU A 39 3.15 6.47 12.45
C LEU A 39 2.94 7.96 12.15
N THR A 40 2.47 8.30 10.94
CA THR A 40 2.43 9.68 10.47
C THR A 40 1.03 10.29 10.43
N GLY A 41 -0.01 9.45 10.41
CA GLY A 41 -1.40 9.85 10.18
C GLY A 41 -1.68 10.33 8.75
N HIS A 42 -0.75 10.13 7.81
CA HIS A 42 -1.01 10.43 6.40
C HIS A 42 -1.98 9.43 5.80
N HIS A 43 -2.94 9.93 5.03
CA HIS A 43 -3.98 9.12 4.39
C HIS A 43 -3.72 9.01 2.90
N PHE A 44 -4.38 8.04 2.27
CA PHE A 44 -4.48 7.99 0.82
C PHE A 44 -5.15 9.26 0.27
N LEU A 45 -4.63 9.74 -0.85
CA LEU A 45 -5.29 10.68 -1.72
C LEU A 45 -6.01 9.90 -2.81
N TYR A 46 -7.34 9.91 -2.75
CA TYR A 46 -8.23 9.29 -3.72
C TYR A 46 -8.63 10.29 -4.81
N LEU A 47 -8.33 9.97 -6.07
CA LEU A 47 -8.64 10.82 -7.21
C LEU A 47 -9.25 10.04 -8.38
N PRO A 48 -10.19 10.64 -9.13
CA PRO A 48 -11.04 11.73 -8.65
C PRO A 48 -11.85 11.27 -7.42
N ALA A 49 -12.09 12.16 -6.46
CA ALA A 49 -12.63 11.79 -5.16
C ALA A 49 -14.01 11.12 -5.27
N GLU A 50 -14.83 11.53 -6.24
CA GLU A 50 -16.14 10.96 -6.54
C GLU A 50 -16.12 9.54 -7.10
N ALA A 51 -14.96 9.04 -7.53
CA ALA A 51 -14.79 7.68 -8.03
C ALA A 51 -14.35 6.69 -6.94
N TRP A 52 -14.15 7.16 -5.71
CA TRP A 52 -13.79 6.34 -4.57
C TRP A 52 -14.82 6.51 -3.46
N THR A 53 -15.23 5.42 -2.85
CA THR A 53 -16.21 5.43 -1.77
C THR A 53 -15.72 4.55 -0.62
N ALA A 54 -15.81 5.05 0.61
CA ALA A 54 -15.64 4.23 1.81
C ALA A 54 -16.74 3.15 1.82
N GLY A 55 -16.36 1.91 1.46
CA GLY A 55 -17.30 0.85 1.12
C GLY A 55 -18.06 0.32 2.34
N GLN A 56 -17.44 0.35 3.51
CA GLN A 56 -18.03 -0.05 4.79
C GLN A 56 -19.30 0.74 5.17
N ASN A 57 -19.46 1.96 4.65
CA ASN A 57 -20.63 2.80 4.88
C ASN A 57 -21.56 2.89 3.66
N CYS A 58 -21.22 2.19 2.58
CA CYS A 58 -21.89 2.33 1.30
C CYS A 58 -23.01 1.31 1.11
N THR A 59 -24.23 1.67 1.53
CA THR A 59 -25.41 0.79 1.37
C THR A 59 -25.89 0.62 -0.08
N THR A 60 -25.39 1.44 -1.01
CA THR A 60 -25.76 1.40 -2.43
C THR A 60 -24.67 0.81 -3.32
N CYS A 61 -23.48 0.49 -2.77
CA CYS A 61 -22.39 -0.10 -3.53
C CYS A 61 -22.74 -1.55 -3.89
N ALA A 62 -22.34 -1.98 -5.09
CA ALA A 62 -22.63 -3.34 -5.55
C ALA A 62 -21.75 -4.37 -4.81
N ALA A 63 -20.49 -4.04 -4.55
CA ALA A 63 -19.63 -4.84 -3.69
C ALA A 63 -20.02 -4.64 -2.22
N GLN A 64 -20.25 -5.74 -1.52
CA GLN A 64 -20.61 -5.77 -0.10
C GLN A 64 -19.83 -6.90 0.60
N PRO A 65 -18.49 -6.78 0.72
CA PRO A 65 -17.72 -7.73 1.51
C PRO A 65 -18.11 -7.66 2.99
N GLU A 66 -17.83 -8.73 3.71
CA GLU A 66 -18.06 -8.87 5.14
C GLU A 66 -17.06 -8.00 5.92
N GLN A 67 -17.58 -6.96 6.57
CA GLN A 67 -16.77 -5.96 7.25
C GLN A 67 -15.83 -6.56 8.29
N SER A 68 -16.27 -7.61 9.00
CA SER A 68 -15.45 -8.26 10.05
C SER A 68 -14.21 -9.00 9.53
N LEU A 69 -14.05 -9.14 8.21
CA LEU A 69 -12.91 -9.81 7.58
C LEU A 69 -11.91 -8.83 6.92
N ALA A 70 -12.29 -7.56 6.74
CA ALA A 70 -11.41 -6.50 6.28
C ALA A 70 -10.46 -6.06 7.41
N PHE A 71 -9.30 -5.51 7.06
CA PHE A 71 -8.41 -4.92 8.06
C PHE A 71 -9.09 -3.69 8.68
N ASP A 72 -9.11 -3.65 10.02
CA ASP A 72 -9.85 -2.66 10.83
C ASP A 72 -11.31 -2.38 10.42
N GLY A 73 -11.90 -3.28 9.63
CA GLY A 73 -13.28 -3.19 9.18
C GLY A 73 -13.55 -2.12 8.13
N THR A 74 -12.54 -1.71 7.35
CA THR A 74 -12.67 -0.67 6.32
C THR A 74 -12.12 -1.10 4.97
N TRP A 75 -12.60 -0.45 3.91
CA TRP A 75 -12.02 -0.54 2.57
C TRP A 75 -12.51 0.64 1.73
N HIS A 76 -11.72 1.02 0.72
CA HIS A 76 -12.12 2.00 -0.29
C HIS A 76 -12.42 1.31 -1.62
N ASP A 77 -13.69 1.44 -2.05
CA ASP A 77 -14.22 0.92 -3.30
C ASP A 77 -14.01 1.93 -4.43
N SER A 78 -13.43 1.46 -5.52
CA SER A 78 -13.46 2.11 -6.82
C SER A 78 -13.92 1.13 -7.88
N THR A 79 -14.98 1.49 -8.59
CA THR A 79 -15.42 0.80 -9.79
C THR A 79 -15.18 1.72 -10.98
N ASN A 80 -14.27 1.36 -11.88
CA ASN A 80 -14.00 2.17 -13.06
C ASN A 80 -15.09 1.91 -14.12
N PRO A 81 -15.93 2.91 -14.45
CA PRO A 81 -17.10 2.70 -15.30
C PRO A 81 -16.72 2.78 -16.78
N LEU A 82 -15.94 1.82 -17.29
CA LEU A 82 -15.69 1.59 -18.73
C LEU A 82 -15.15 2.79 -19.55
N ASP A 83 -14.90 3.95 -18.94
CA ASP A 83 -14.35 5.13 -19.61
C ASP A 83 -12.82 5.09 -19.50
N PRO A 84 -12.10 4.74 -20.59
CA PRO A 84 -10.65 4.61 -20.57
C PRO A 84 -9.93 5.94 -20.32
N PHE A 85 -10.65 7.07 -20.30
CA PHE A 85 -10.09 8.40 -20.07
C PHE A 85 -10.16 8.84 -18.61
N VAL A 86 -10.89 8.11 -17.75
CA VAL A 86 -10.96 8.40 -16.31
C VAL A 86 -10.05 7.44 -15.57
N VAL A 87 -8.89 7.95 -15.15
CA VAL A 87 -7.95 7.21 -14.30
C VAL A 87 -8.35 7.42 -12.85
N THR A 88 -8.68 6.33 -12.15
CA THR A 88 -9.02 6.37 -10.72
C THR A 88 -7.85 5.82 -9.90
N ASN A 89 -7.28 6.69 -9.07
CA ASN A 89 -6.04 6.48 -8.33
C ASN A 89 -6.24 6.57 -6.82
N ALA A 90 -5.53 5.72 -6.09
CA ALA A 90 -5.25 5.88 -4.67
C ALA A 90 -3.74 6.08 -4.49
N THR A 91 -3.33 7.22 -3.93
CA THR A 91 -1.92 7.61 -3.82
C THR A 91 -1.53 7.88 -2.37
N VAL A 92 -0.38 7.39 -1.92
CA VAL A 92 0.14 7.69 -0.57
C VAL A 92 1.66 7.74 -0.57
N THR A 93 2.24 8.48 0.37
CA THR A 93 3.69 8.56 0.58
C THR A 93 4.12 7.76 1.80
N PHE A 94 5.23 7.05 1.72
CA PHE A 94 5.82 6.32 2.83
C PHE A 94 7.34 6.43 2.79
N THR A 95 8.01 6.33 3.95
CA THR A 95 9.48 6.27 4.01
C THR A 95 9.90 4.86 4.40
N GLY A 96 10.47 4.11 3.46
CA GLY A 96 10.75 2.69 3.66
C GLY A 96 11.61 2.09 2.54
N SER A 97 11.82 0.79 2.65
CA SER A 97 12.65 -0.07 1.80
C SER A 97 11.87 -1.28 1.26
N ALA A 98 10.64 -1.48 1.72
CA ALA A 98 9.71 -2.47 1.19
C ALA A 98 8.28 -1.94 1.20
N LEU A 99 7.44 -2.52 0.34
CA LEU A 99 6.01 -2.23 0.21
C LEU A 99 5.23 -3.52 -0.08
N TYR A 100 4.08 -3.68 0.56
CA TYR A 100 3.13 -4.77 0.37
C TYR A 100 1.73 -4.19 0.31
N VAL A 101 0.97 -4.51 -0.74
CA VAL A 101 -0.36 -3.95 -0.98
C VAL A 101 -1.40 -5.06 -0.89
N TYR A 102 -2.40 -4.85 -0.04
CA TYR A 102 -3.46 -5.80 0.22
C TYR A 102 -4.80 -5.21 -0.18
N CYS A 103 -5.58 -6.01 -0.91
CA CYS A 103 -6.94 -5.68 -1.31
C CYS A 103 -7.90 -6.80 -0.92
N ILE A 104 -9.18 -6.47 -0.93
CA ILE A 104 -10.25 -7.46 -1.04
C ILE A 104 -10.48 -7.68 -2.54
N THR A 105 -10.39 -8.93 -3.00
CA THR A 105 -10.64 -9.29 -4.41
C THR A 105 -11.99 -9.96 -4.55
N THR A 106 -12.65 -9.79 -5.69
CA THR A 106 -13.95 -10.40 -5.97
C THR A 106 -13.82 -11.55 -6.95
N ASN A 107 -14.63 -12.60 -6.76
CA ASN A 107 -14.85 -13.69 -7.72
C ASN A 107 -16.13 -13.49 -8.56
N ASP A 108 -16.88 -12.41 -8.30
CA ASP A 108 -18.08 -12.06 -9.06
C ASP A 108 -17.76 -11.15 -10.26
N LEU A 109 -17.76 -11.76 -11.44
CA LEU A 109 -17.57 -11.08 -12.73
C LEU A 109 -18.59 -9.96 -13.00
N GLN A 110 -19.75 -9.95 -12.34
CA GLN A 110 -20.73 -8.87 -12.51
C GLN A 110 -20.26 -7.56 -11.85
N LEU A 111 -19.42 -7.66 -10.81
CA LEU A 111 -18.82 -6.50 -10.16
C LEU A 111 -17.72 -5.87 -11.01
N GLY A 112 -17.04 -6.67 -11.83
CA GLY A 112 -15.98 -6.24 -12.73
C GLY A 112 -14.72 -7.08 -12.53
N ASN A 113 -13.78 -6.93 -13.45
CA ASN A 113 -12.48 -7.56 -13.33
C ASN A 113 -11.68 -6.94 -12.19
N VAL A 114 -10.82 -7.74 -11.56
CA VAL A 114 -9.78 -7.19 -10.69
C VAL A 114 -8.58 -6.88 -11.58
N ASP A 115 -8.38 -5.61 -11.90
CA ASP A 115 -7.30 -5.11 -12.78
C ASP A 115 -6.69 -3.84 -12.17
N MET A 116 -5.43 -3.95 -11.74
CA MET A 116 -4.69 -2.89 -11.05
C MET A 116 -3.35 -2.66 -11.71
N THR A 117 -2.94 -1.39 -11.79
CA THR A 117 -1.59 -0.98 -12.18
C THR A 117 -0.95 -0.22 -11.03
N PHE A 118 0.30 -0.54 -10.73
CA PHE A 118 1.01 0.01 -9.56
C PHE A 118 2.18 0.89 -10.02
N TYR A 119 2.31 2.02 -9.34
CA TYR A 119 3.39 2.97 -9.55
C TYR A 119 4.14 3.21 -8.25
N ILE A 120 5.45 3.36 -8.36
CA ILE A 120 6.30 3.93 -7.31
C ILE A 120 7.07 5.07 -7.95
N ASP A 121 7.01 6.25 -7.32
CA ASP A 121 7.70 7.46 -7.76
C ASP A 121 7.37 7.89 -9.21
N GLY A 122 6.14 7.57 -9.65
CA GLY A 122 5.63 7.89 -10.98
C GLY A 122 5.92 6.84 -12.06
N GLU A 123 6.72 5.82 -11.75
CA GLU A 123 7.08 4.74 -12.69
C GLU A 123 6.21 3.51 -12.47
N VAL A 124 5.79 2.86 -13.57
CA VAL A 124 5.04 1.59 -13.48
C VAL A 124 5.97 0.50 -12.95
N VAL A 125 5.59 -0.11 -11.83
CA VAL A 125 6.37 -1.18 -11.16
C VAL A 125 5.68 -2.54 -11.17
N GLY A 126 4.41 -2.61 -11.56
CA GLY A 126 3.69 -3.88 -11.65
C GLY A 126 2.25 -3.73 -12.08
N HIS A 127 1.65 -4.89 -12.35
CA HIS A 127 0.23 -5.03 -12.64
C HIS A 127 -0.31 -6.26 -11.90
N TYR A 128 -1.58 -6.21 -11.51
CA TYR A 128 -2.31 -7.36 -11.00
C TYR A 128 -3.60 -7.51 -11.78
N VAL A 129 -3.79 -8.69 -12.39
CA VAL A 129 -5.02 -9.03 -13.10
C VAL A 129 -5.47 -10.39 -12.61
N ASP A 130 -6.67 -10.47 -12.04
CA ASP A 130 -7.30 -11.74 -11.72
C ASP A 130 -8.28 -12.14 -12.83
N THR A 131 -7.96 -13.25 -13.49
CA THR A 131 -8.79 -13.87 -14.54
C THR A 131 -9.36 -15.21 -14.08
N SER A 132 -9.16 -15.58 -12.82
CA SER A 132 -9.54 -16.87 -12.26
C SER A 132 -10.89 -16.86 -11.54
N GLN A 133 -11.60 -15.73 -11.59
CA GLN A 133 -12.92 -15.53 -11.00
C GLN A 133 -13.89 -16.64 -11.43
N SER A 134 -14.54 -17.25 -10.45
CA SER A 134 -15.49 -18.35 -10.65
C SER A 134 -16.77 -18.13 -9.83
N PRO A 135 -17.96 -18.31 -10.43
CA PRO A 135 -19.23 -18.15 -9.71
C PRO A 135 -19.46 -19.21 -8.62
N ASP A 136 -18.69 -20.30 -8.61
CA ASP A 136 -18.75 -21.35 -7.59
C ASP A 136 -17.83 -21.06 -6.37
N ALA A 137 -17.00 -20.01 -6.44
CA ALA A 137 -16.11 -19.61 -5.35
C ALA A 137 -16.83 -18.74 -4.30
N GLN A 138 -16.16 -18.47 -3.17
CA GLN A 138 -16.63 -17.41 -2.27
C GLN A 138 -16.58 -16.07 -3.02
N PRO A 139 -17.57 -15.17 -2.82
CA PRO A 139 -17.68 -13.95 -3.62
C PRO A 139 -16.49 -13.00 -3.43
N PHE A 140 -15.84 -13.04 -2.26
CA PHE A 140 -14.71 -12.18 -1.91
C PHE A 140 -13.58 -12.98 -1.24
N ASP A 141 -12.36 -12.64 -1.59
CA ASP A 141 -11.13 -13.06 -0.92
C ASP A 141 -10.49 -11.85 -0.22
N TYR A 142 -10.07 -12.03 1.03
CA TYR A 142 -9.56 -10.97 1.91
C TYR A 142 -8.07 -11.13 2.12
N ASN A 143 -7.38 -10.04 2.50
CA ASN A 143 -5.92 -10.03 2.69
C ASN A 143 -5.17 -10.53 1.44
N THR A 144 -5.71 -10.29 0.24
CA THR A 144 -5.09 -10.70 -1.01
C THR A 144 -3.90 -9.79 -1.30
N LEU A 145 -2.69 -10.36 -1.32
CA LEU A 145 -1.48 -9.63 -1.69
C LEU A 145 -1.47 -9.38 -3.21
N VAL A 146 -1.80 -8.16 -3.61
CA VAL A 146 -1.90 -7.79 -5.04
C VAL A 146 -0.60 -7.20 -5.58
N PHE A 147 0.26 -6.65 -4.72
CA PHE A 147 1.57 -6.16 -5.11
C PHE A 147 2.56 -6.25 -3.94
N HIS A 148 3.83 -6.48 -4.24
CA HIS A 148 4.90 -6.29 -3.29
C HIS A 148 6.21 -5.89 -3.97
N ASN A 149 7.03 -5.12 -3.26
CA ASN A 149 8.42 -4.85 -3.60
C ASN A 149 9.23 -4.85 -2.31
N ASN A 150 10.21 -5.74 -2.18
CA ASN A 150 11.01 -5.91 -0.96
C ASN A 150 12.44 -5.34 -1.08
N SER A 151 12.72 -4.61 -2.16
CA SER A 151 14.07 -4.19 -2.54
C SER A 151 14.09 -2.72 -3.00
N LEU A 152 13.33 -1.84 -2.32
CA LEU A 152 13.39 -0.41 -2.56
C LEU A 152 14.61 0.20 -1.85
N PRO A 153 15.23 1.25 -2.40
CA PRO A 153 16.14 2.09 -1.64
C PRO A 153 15.44 2.60 -0.36
N LEU A 154 16.16 2.74 0.75
CA LEU A 154 15.58 3.38 1.93
C LEU A 154 15.44 4.89 1.67
N ASP A 155 14.27 5.31 1.21
CA ASP A 155 13.95 6.70 0.89
C ASP A 155 12.45 6.98 1.10
N ASN A 156 12.03 8.22 0.87
CA ASN A 156 10.62 8.59 0.77
C ASN A 156 10.09 8.26 -0.63
N HIS A 157 9.08 7.41 -0.69
CA HIS A 157 8.45 6.94 -1.91
C HIS A 157 7.01 7.40 -2.02
N THR A 158 6.54 7.58 -3.25
CA THR A 158 5.13 7.79 -3.57
C THR A 158 4.56 6.55 -4.23
N PHE A 159 3.68 5.83 -3.55
CA PHE A 159 2.93 4.72 -4.13
C PHE A 159 1.64 5.22 -4.78
N THR A 160 1.27 4.65 -5.93
CA THR A 160 -0.05 4.84 -6.54
C THR A 160 -0.60 3.53 -7.06
N LEU A 161 -1.86 3.25 -6.72
CA LEU A 161 -2.69 2.19 -7.31
C LEU A 161 -3.65 2.83 -8.29
N ALA A 162 -3.64 2.40 -9.55
CA ALA A 162 -4.60 2.79 -10.58
C ALA A 162 -5.53 1.63 -10.95
N ASN A 163 -6.84 1.88 -11.02
CA ASN A 163 -7.85 0.89 -11.40
C ASN A 163 -8.04 0.80 -12.93
N GLY A 164 -7.93 -0.41 -13.50
CA GLY A 164 -8.49 -0.73 -14.82
C GLY A 164 -7.71 -0.30 -16.07
N GLN A 165 -6.48 0.21 -15.94
CA GLN A 165 -5.76 0.77 -17.10
C GLN A 165 -5.42 -0.24 -18.20
N THR A 166 -5.43 -1.55 -17.94
CA THR A 166 -4.88 -2.55 -18.87
C THR A 166 -5.91 -3.16 -19.81
N SER A 167 -7.10 -3.53 -19.31
CA SER A 167 -8.08 -4.32 -20.07
C SER A 167 -9.10 -3.51 -20.86
N MET A 168 -9.27 -2.21 -20.59
CA MET A 168 -10.41 -1.39 -21.06
C MET A 168 -11.79 -1.99 -20.71
N GLU A 169 -11.83 -2.95 -19.79
CA GLU A 169 -13.05 -3.56 -19.28
C GLU A 169 -13.46 -2.94 -17.94
N LYS A 170 -14.69 -3.21 -17.51
CA LYS A 170 -15.17 -2.78 -16.20
C LYS A 170 -14.27 -3.42 -15.15
N SER A 171 -13.72 -2.60 -14.27
CA SER A 171 -12.78 -3.04 -13.24
C SER A 171 -13.17 -2.51 -11.87
N ILE A 172 -12.84 -3.29 -10.85
CA ILE A 172 -13.14 -2.98 -9.45
C ILE A 172 -11.90 -3.16 -8.58
N VAL A 173 -11.72 -2.22 -7.66
CA VAL A 173 -10.68 -2.23 -6.63
C VAL A 173 -11.36 -2.01 -5.29
N LEU A 174 -11.09 -2.89 -4.34
CA LEU A 174 -11.45 -2.72 -2.93
C LEU A 174 -10.13 -2.68 -2.15
N LEU A 175 -9.56 -1.47 -2.00
CA LEU A 175 -8.31 -1.27 -1.29
C LEU A 175 -8.54 -1.41 0.22
N ASP A 176 -7.77 -2.27 0.87
CA ASP A 176 -7.90 -2.62 2.29
C ASP A 176 -6.77 -1.93 3.10
N PHE A 177 -5.52 -2.33 2.88
CA PHE A 177 -4.38 -1.68 3.53
C PHE A 177 -3.08 -1.92 2.78
N ILE A 178 -2.04 -1.16 3.14
CA ILE A 178 -0.67 -1.42 2.70
C ILE A 178 0.27 -1.51 3.89
N ARG A 179 1.40 -2.20 3.73
CA ARG A 179 2.48 -2.26 4.72
C ARG A 179 3.80 -1.87 4.10
N TYR A 180 4.58 -1.06 4.80
CA TYR A 180 5.95 -0.75 4.44
C TYR A 180 6.93 -1.12 5.56
N THR A 181 8.21 -1.19 5.22
CA THR A 181 9.30 -1.54 6.16
C THR A 181 10.48 -0.62 6.03
#